data_AF-A0A3M2FNZ6-F1
#
_entry.id   AF-A0A3M2FNZ6-F1
#
_cell.length_a   1.000
_cell.length_b   1.000
_cell.length_c   1.000
_cell.angle_alpha   90.00
_cell.angle_beta   90.00
_cell.angle_gamma   90.00
#
_symmetry.space_group_name_H-M   'P 1'
#
loop_
_entity.id
_entity.type
_entity.pdbx_description
1 polymer ?
#
loop_
_entity_poly.entity_id
_entity_poly.type
_entity_poly.pdbx_seq_one_letter_code
_entity_poly.pdbx_strand_id
1 'polypeptide(L)'
;MRGDETIVTALGPDEWQNAFESACRYALCSLPWTINRMDYRGENQYAMRVENIITGKLAEAVTRTFLIKKGLTVVPGAGQTPYWLADHYDLKIHTANGPEEWDVKTLHLRHLEETTPPDWEQAPALIPDRHRHDQWCRRLLCHDGDSRVRRYLFAFVLQKPVHVTWPAAATEAFRELMAGRERLERQDDFILRMLHDVQCRLRAPVWRLYLTAVAGPDEWQYFRPVPRETVFLQGALRTRIQNRGCLTRVLPSLSHVLDQL
;
A
#
# COMPACT_ATOMS: atom_id res chain seq x y z
N MET A 1 27.13 -9.98 -5.73
CA MET A 1 26.40 -10.14 -4.46
C MET A 1 25.81 -8.78 -4.10
N ARG A 2 24.49 -8.67 -3.86
CA ARG A 2 23.80 -7.42 -3.53
C ARG A 2 22.95 -7.55 -2.24
N GLY A 3 23.55 -8.13 -1.20
CA GLY A 3 22.90 -8.23 0.12
C GLY A 3 22.63 -6.89 0.81
N ASP A 4 23.22 -5.79 0.33
CA ASP A 4 23.17 -4.45 0.94
C ASP A 4 22.03 -3.56 0.38
N GLU A 5 21.14 -4.07 -0.47
CA GLU A 5 20.20 -3.25 -1.23
C GLU A 5 18.82 -3.05 -0.57
N THR A 6 18.48 -3.82 0.46
CA THR A 6 17.20 -3.68 1.17
C THR A 6 17.33 -2.71 2.34
N ILE A 7 16.54 -1.64 2.32
CA ILE A 7 16.49 -0.66 3.40
C ILE A 7 15.43 -1.08 4.42
N VAL A 8 15.84 -1.23 5.67
CA VAL A 8 14.94 -1.47 6.81
C VAL A 8 14.71 -0.15 7.53
N THR A 9 13.44 0.28 7.63
CA THR A 9 13.09 1.53 8.30
C THR A 9 11.82 1.41 9.14
N ALA A 10 11.68 2.31 10.10
CA ALA A 10 10.56 2.40 11.03
C ALA A 10 10.34 3.88 11.42
N LEU A 11 9.13 4.21 11.89
CA LEU A 11 8.86 5.50 12.51
C LEU A 11 9.26 5.48 13.98
N GLY A 12 9.55 6.66 14.54
CA GLY A 12 9.61 6.83 16.00
C GLY A 12 8.22 6.61 16.64
N PRO A 13 8.13 6.42 17.97
CA PRO A 13 6.86 6.11 18.65
C PRO A 13 5.73 7.12 18.37
N ASP A 14 6.01 8.42 18.45
CA ASP A 14 5.01 9.48 18.23
C ASP A 14 4.61 9.58 16.75
N GLU A 15 5.60 9.50 15.86
CA GLU A 15 5.38 9.46 14.41
C GLU A 15 4.49 8.24 14.04
N TRP A 16 4.71 7.10 14.71
CA TRP A 16 3.97 5.88 14.50
C TRP A 16 2.52 5.98 14.96
N GLN A 17 2.27 6.51 16.17
CA GLN A 17 0.91 6.69 16.69
C GLN A 17 0.09 7.62 15.78
N ASN A 18 0.65 8.77 15.39
CA ASN A 18 -0.01 9.71 14.49
C ASN A 18 -0.31 9.08 13.12
N ALA A 19 0.64 8.33 12.56
CA ALA A 19 0.43 7.62 11.29
C ALA A 19 -0.65 6.53 11.42
N PHE A 20 -0.68 5.81 12.53
CA PHE A 20 -1.66 4.77 12.80
C PHE A 20 -3.08 5.33 12.93
N GLU A 21 -3.28 6.41 13.68
CA GLU A 21 -4.60 7.05 13.82
C GLU A 21 -5.10 7.57 12.47
N SER A 22 -4.24 8.25 11.70
CA SER A 22 -4.55 8.72 10.36
C SER A 22 -4.94 7.57 9.42
N ALA A 23 -4.17 6.47 9.46
CA ALA A 23 -4.44 5.28 8.66
C ALA A 23 -5.76 4.58 9.06
N CYS A 24 -6.08 4.52 10.36
CA CYS A 24 -7.36 3.99 10.85
C CYS A 24 -8.54 4.81 10.33
N ARG A 25 -8.48 6.15 10.47
CA ARG A 25 -9.50 7.05 9.93
C ARG A 25 -9.67 6.84 8.43
N TYR A 26 -8.58 6.81 7.67
CA TYR A 26 -8.63 6.59 6.23
C TYR A 26 -9.27 5.24 5.88
N ALA A 27 -8.89 4.17 6.57
CA ALA A 27 -9.39 2.84 6.29
C ALA A 27 -10.89 2.70 6.54
N LEU A 28 -11.40 3.26 7.65
CA LEU A 28 -12.82 3.23 7.97
C LEU A 28 -13.63 4.11 7.00
N CYS A 29 -13.19 5.34 6.77
CA CYS A 29 -13.87 6.24 5.84
C CYS A 29 -13.89 5.66 4.44
N SER A 30 -12.77 5.16 3.90
CA SER A 30 -12.70 4.66 2.52
C SER A 30 -13.36 3.28 2.30
N LEU A 31 -13.66 2.54 3.38
CA LEU A 31 -14.18 1.16 3.30
C LEU A 31 -15.41 1.01 2.37
N PRO A 32 -16.46 1.86 2.46
CA PRO A 32 -17.68 1.72 1.65
C PRO A 32 -17.40 1.77 0.15
N TRP A 33 -16.39 2.54 -0.25
CA TRP A 33 -16.01 2.73 -1.65
C TRP A 33 -14.99 1.71 -2.15
N THR A 34 -14.27 1.05 -1.25
CA THR A 34 -13.24 0.07 -1.61
C THR A 34 -13.73 -1.38 -1.55
N ILE A 35 -14.80 -1.67 -0.80
CA ILE A 35 -15.24 -3.05 -0.54
C ILE A 35 -15.93 -3.72 -1.74
N ASN A 36 -16.75 -2.97 -2.48
CA ASN A 36 -17.47 -3.47 -3.67
C ASN A 36 -16.54 -3.88 -4.82
N ARG A 37 -15.26 -3.48 -4.78
CA ARG A 37 -14.27 -3.82 -5.82
C ARG A 37 -13.72 -5.24 -5.69
N MET A 38 -14.05 -5.96 -4.61
CA MET A 38 -13.39 -7.20 -4.21
C MET A 38 -14.36 -8.33 -3.77
N ASP A 39 -15.68 -8.13 -3.89
CA ASP A 39 -16.75 -9.07 -3.47
C ASP A 39 -16.57 -9.57 -2.02
N TYR A 40 -16.18 -8.67 -1.12
CA TYR A 40 -16.02 -9.04 0.29
C TYR A 40 -17.38 -9.24 0.96
N ARG A 41 -17.54 -10.37 1.67
CA ARG A 41 -18.76 -10.74 2.40
C ARG A 41 -18.45 -11.12 3.84
N GLY A 42 -18.96 -10.32 4.77
CA GLY A 42 -18.93 -10.62 6.21
C GLY A 42 -17.72 -10.11 6.98
N GLU A 43 -17.81 -10.27 8.30
CA GLU A 43 -16.95 -9.67 9.34
C GLU A 43 -15.45 -9.85 9.08
N ASN A 44 -15.02 -11.11 8.90
CA ASN A 44 -13.61 -11.44 8.70
C ASN A 44 -13.03 -10.76 7.45
N GLN A 45 -13.86 -10.55 6.42
CA GLN A 45 -13.42 -9.95 5.17
C GLN A 45 -13.32 -8.43 5.28
N TYR A 46 -14.23 -7.82 6.03
CA TYR A 46 -14.22 -6.39 6.33
C TYR A 46 -13.02 -6.02 7.20
N ALA A 47 -12.82 -6.76 8.30
CA ALA A 47 -11.64 -6.60 9.16
C ALA A 47 -10.33 -6.72 8.38
N MET A 48 -10.19 -7.78 7.57
CA MET A 48 -9.01 -7.99 6.73
C MET A 48 -8.80 -6.86 5.71
N ARG A 49 -9.88 -6.30 5.14
CA ARG A 49 -9.77 -5.17 4.21
C ARG A 49 -9.28 -3.92 4.94
N VAL A 50 -9.84 -3.61 6.11
CA VAL A 50 -9.40 -2.49 6.95
C VAL A 50 -7.92 -2.68 7.32
N GLU A 51 -7.51 -3.86 7.79
CA GLU A 51 -6.11 -4.17 8.08
C GLU A 51 -5.18 -3.91 6.88
N ASN A 52 -5.59 -4.33 5.68
CA ASN A 52 -4.79 -4.15 4.47
C ASN A 52 -4.67 -2.66 4.07
N ILE A 53 -5.75 -1.87 4.21
CA ILE A 53 -5.70 -0.42 3.93
C ILE A 53 -4.78 0.27 4.95
N ILE A 54 -4.95 -0.02 6.25
CA ILE A 54 -4.10 0.55 7.30
C ILE A 54 -2.63 0.20 7.05
N THR A 55 -2.33 -1.06 6.72
CA THR A 55 -0.97 -1.51 6.42
C THR A 55 -0.35 -0.74 5.24
N GLY A 56 -1.13 -0.51 4.17
CA GLY A 56 -0.68 0.30 3.04
C GLY A 56 -0.36 1.74 3.46
N LYS A 57 -1.29 2.41 4.15
CA LYS A 57 -1.11 3.80 4.61
C LYS A 57 0.04 3.97 5.61
N LEU A 58 0.28 2.99 6.47
CA LEU A 58 1.46 2.95 7.33
C LEU A 58 2.75 2.83 6.52
N ALA A 59 2.78 1.98 5.49
CA ALA A 59 3.94 1.85 4.62
C ALA A 59 4.23 3.16 3.85
N GLU A 60 3.20 3.85 3.37
CA GLU A 60 3.32 5.18 2.76
C GLU A 60 3.94 6.19 3.75
N ALA A 61 3.47 6.21 5.00
CA ALA A 61 3.99 7.11 6.03
C ALA A 61 5.46 6.81 6.38
N VAL A 62 5.81 5.53 6.58
CA VAL A 62 7.19 5.10 6.83
C VAL A 62 8.12 5.48 5.68
N THR A 63 7.68 5.22 4.44
CA THR A 63 8.45 5.53 3.23
C THR A 63 8.66 7.03 3.11
N ARG A 64 7.62 7.84 3.25
CA ARG A 64 7.70 9.31 3.21
C ARG A 64 8.71 9.83 4.22
N THR A 65 8.60 9.41 5.48
CA THR A 65 9.52 9.84 6.55
C THR A 65 10.95 9.42 6.25
N PHE A 66 11.17 8.21 5.73
CA PHE A 66 12.49 7.76 5.32
C PHE A 66 13.09 8.66 4.21
N LEU A 67 12.33 8.96 3.15
CA LEU A 67 12.80 9.78 2.04
C LEU A 67 13.12 11.22 2.48
N ILE A 68 12.29 11.81 3.36
CA ILE A 68 12.54 13.13 3.95
C ILE A 68 13.83 13.10 4.79
N LYS A 69 14.04 12.06 5.61
CA LYS A 69 15.28 11.87 6.40
C LYS A 69 16.52 11.69 5.51
N LYS A 70 16.34 11.29 4.24
CA LYS A 70 17.40 11.23 3.22
C LYS A 70 17.60 12.55 2.46
N GLY A 71 16.88 13.61 2.82
CA GLY A 71 17.03 14.94 2.22
C GLY A 71 16.20 15.15 0.95
N LEU A 72 15.33 14.21 0.58
CA LEU A 72 14.45 14.38 -0.58
C LEU A 72 13.26 15.28 -0.24
N THR A 73 12.86 16.10 -1.21
CA THR A 73 11.65 16.92 -1.12
C THR A 73 10.44 16.07 -1.51
N VAL A 74 9.63 15.69 -0.53
CA VAL A 74 8.37 14.95 -0.74
C VAL A 74 7.20 15.86 -0.45
N VAL A 75 6.27 16.03 -1.41
CA VAL A 75 5.11 16.91 -1.26
C VAL A 75 4.01 16.19 -0.47
N PRO A 76 3.63 16.64 0.74
CA PRO A 76 2.59 15.99 1.52
C PRO A 76 1.23 16.06 0.81
N GLY A 77 0.54 14.91 0.71
CA GLY A 77 -0.85 14.86 0.24
C GLY A 77 -1.07 15.12 -1.26
N ALA A 78 -0.03 15.32 -2.08
CA ALA A 78 -0.18 15.75 -3.48
C ALA A 78 -1.04 14.81 -4.36
N GLY A 79 -1.08 13.51 -4.05
CA GLY A 79 -1.90 12.52 -4.75
C GLY A 79 -3.18 12.11 -4.03
N GLN A 80 -3.43 12.68 -2.84
CA GLN A 80 -4.59 12.31 -2.03
C GLN A 80 -5.87 12.83 -2.65
N THR A 81 -6.87 11.96 -2.68
CA THR A 81 -8.22 12.30 -3.11
C THR A 81 -9.18 12.15 -1.94
N PRO A 82 -10.41 12.68 -2.03
CA PRO A 82 -11.42 12.38 -1.03
C PRO A 82 -11.67 10.87 -0.92
N TYR A 83 -12.08 10.38 0.26
CA TYR A 83 -12.16 8.93 0.57
C TYR A 83 -13.03 8.09 -0.37
N TRP A 84 -13.94 8.72 -1.12
CA TRP A 84 -14.80 8.05 -2.10
C TRP A 84 -14.14 7.86 -3.48
N LEU A 85 -12.99 8.47 -3.70
CA LEU A 85 -12.16 8.32 -4.88
C LEU A 85 -10.88 7.53 -4.56
N ALA A 86 -10.24 7.02 -5.62
CA ALA A 86 -8.94 6.40 -5.48
C ALA A 86 -7.86 7.49 -5.55
N ASP A 87 -6.93 7.45 -4.61
CA ASP A 87 -5.73 8.28 -4.66
C ASP A 87 -5.02 8.10 -6.00
N HIS A 88 -4.43 9.20 -6.49
CA HIS A 88 -3.76 9.25 -7.78
C HIS A 88 -2.41 8.55 -7.75
N TYR A 89 -1.66 8.78 -6.67
CA TYR A 89 -0.37 8.20 -6.33
C TYR A 89 -0.13 8.39 -4.83
N ASP A 90 0.86 7.69 -4.27
CA ASP A 90 1.12 7.70 -2.83
C ASP A 90 2.10 8.81 -2.42
N LEU A 91 3.10 9.10 -3.27
CA LEU A 91 4.16 10.08 -3.01
C LEU A 91 4.44 10.92 -4.27
N LYS A 92 4.67 12.22 -4.09
CA LYS A 92 5.29 13.09 -5.11
C LYS A 92 6.67 13.51 -4.63
N ILE A 93 7.70 13.18 -5.40
CA ILE A 93 9.10 13.42 -5.04
C ILE A 93 9.69 14.41 -6.04
N HIS A 94 10.32 15.48 -5.58
CA HIS A 94 11.08 16.37 -6.47
C HIS A 94 12.51 15.86 -6.60
N THR A 95 12.92 15.58 -7.84
CA THR A 95 14.26 15.10 -8.21
C THR A 95 14.99 16.17 -9.00
N ALA A 96 16.29 15.99 -9.24
CA ALA A 96 17.05 16.88 -10.14
C ALA A 96 16.44 16.96 -11.57
N ASN A 97 15.74 15.91 -12.00
CA ASN A 97 15.13 15.80 -13.32
C ASN A 97 13.66 16.28 -13.36
N GLY A 98 13.12 16.77 -12.24
CA GLY A 98 11.73 17.21 -12.09
C GLY A 98 10.91 16.33 -11.13
N PRO A 99 9.63 16.66 -10.92
CA PRO A 99 8.75 15.88 -10.06
C PRO A 99 8.46 14.48 -10.61
N GLU A 100 8.39 13.49 -9.73
CA GLU A 100 8.00 12.12 -10.03
C GLU A 100 6.84 11.67 -9.12
N GLU A 101 5.96 10.82 -9.64
CA GLU A 101 4.86 10.17 -8.91
C GLU A 101 5.25 8.74 -8.54
N TRP A 102 5.09 8.39 -7.28
CA TRP A 102 5.48 7.07 -6.77
C TRP A 102 4.28 6.41 -6.10
N ASP A 103 4.07 5.14 -6.43
CA ASP A 103 3.14 4.23 -5.78
C ASP A 103 3.92 3.23 -4.91
N VAL A 104 3.54 3.08 -3.64
CA VAL A 104 4.12 2.11 -2.71
C VAL A 104 3.30 0.82 -2.75
N LYS A 105 3.90 -0.27 -3.20
CA LYS A 105 3.29 -1.61 -3.26
C LYS A 105 3.79 -2.43 -2.09
N THR A 106 2.93 -2.55 -1.08
CA THR A 106 3.24 -3.29 0.14
C THR A 106 2.72 -4.72 0.05
N LEU A 107 3.62 -5.69 0.20
CA LEU A 107 3.29 -7.11 0.23
C LEU A 107 3.58 -7.69 1.62
N HIS A 108 2.59 -8.42 2.15
CA HIS A 108 2.74 -9.17 3.40
C HIS A 108 3.15 -10.60 3.11
N LEU A 109 4.33 -11.00 3.57
CA LEU A 109 4.81 -12.38 3.45
C LEU A 109 4.37 -13.17 4.68
N ARG A 110 3.38 -14.06 4.50
CA ARG A 110 2.81 -14.85 5.59
C ARG A 110 3.74 -16.03 5.92
N HIS A 111 3.80 -16.41 7.19
CA HIS A 111 4.50 -17.61 7.68
C HIS A 111 6.03 -17.59 7.51
N LEU A 112 6.58 -16.42 7.20
CA LEU A 112 8.02 -16.20 7.13
C LEU A 112 8.46 -15.47 8.39
N GLU A 113 8.37 -16.17 9.53
CA GLU A 113 8.85 -15.62 10.82
C GLU A 113 10.39 -15.45 10.83
N GLU A 114 11.09 -16.12 9.89
CA GLU A 114 12.55 -16.19 9.82
C GLU A 114 13.10 -15.98 8.39
N THR A 115 12.45 -15.20 7.51
CA THR A 115 13.10 -14.92 6.21
C THR A 115 14.39 -14.16 6.39
N THR A 116 15.43 -14.70 5.78
CA THR A 116 16.68 -13.98 5.59
C THR A 116 16.55 -13.05 4.38
N PRO A 117 17.31 -11.93 4.32
CA PRO A 117 17.28 -11.00 3.20
C PRO A 117 17.34 -11.62 1.77
N PRO A 118 18.05 -12.75 1.54
CA PRO A 118 18.07 -13.44 0.24
C PRO A 118 16.70 -13.86 -0.33
N ASP A 119 15.67 -14.03 0.51
CA ASP A 119 14.33 -14.43 0.03
C ASP A 119 13.53 -13.26 -0.53
N TRP A 120 13.84 -12.00 -0.15
CA TRP A 120 13.16 -10.82 -0.70
C TRP A 120 13.45 -10.62 -2.18
N GLU A 121 14.65 -10.99 -2.63
CA GLU A 121 15.06 -10.99 -4.04
C GLU A 121 14.23 -11.95 -4.90
N GLN A 122 13.70 -13.00 -4.28
CA GLN A 122 12.80 -13.97 -4.92
C GLN A 122 11.32 -13.60 -4.74
N ALA A 123 11.02 -12.58 -3.94
CA ALA A 123 9.66 -12.11 -3.77
C ALA A 123 9.17 -11.43 -5.07
N PRO A 124 7.88 -11.57 -5.41
CA PRO A 124 7.37 -10.98 -6.63
C PRO A 124 7.09 -9.49 -6.44
N ALA A 125 7.45 -8.69 -7.44
CA ALA A 125 6.97 -7.34 -7.64
C ALA A 125 5.63 -7.41 -8.39
N LEU A 126 4.50 -7.16 -7.70
CA LEU A 126 3.15 -7.33 -8.27
C LEU A 126 2.44 -5.98 -8.44
N ILE A 127 1.90 -5.74 -9.65
CA ILE A 127 1.06 -4.59 -9.98
C ILE A 127 -0.31 -5.10 -10.46
N PRO A 128 -1.45 -4.63 -9.91
CA PRO A 128 -2.78 -5.00 -10.37
C PRO A 128 -2.98 -4.76 -11.88
N ASP A 129 -3.56 -5.76 -12.58
CA ASP A 129 -3.82 -5.75 -14.02
C ASP A 129 -5.11 -6.52 -14.40
N ARG A 130 -6.24 -6.22 -13.75
CA ARG A 130 -7.53 -6.91 -14.00
C ARG A 130 -8.35 -6.28 -15.11
N HIS A 131 -8.23 -4.98 -15.32
CA HIS A 131 -9.01 -4.21 -16.30
C HIS A 131 -8.29 -2.92 -16.70
N ARG A 132 -8.74 -2.25 -17.77
CA ARG A 132 -8.12 -1.05 -18.35
C ARG A 132 -7.87 0.13 -17.39
N HIS A 133 -8.58 0.17 -16.26
CA HIS A 133 -8.44 1.22 -15.24
C HIS A 133 -7.52 0.83 -14.06
N ASP A 134 -6.94 -0.37 -14.07
CA ASP A 134 -6.01 -0.80 -13.02
C ASP A 134 -4.63 -0.15 -13.22
N GLN A 135 -3.80 -0.24 -12.16
CA GLN A 135 -2.51 0.43 -12.06
C GLN A 135 -1.56 0.11 -13.22
N TRP A 136 -1.48 -1.16 -13.64
CA TRP A 136 -0.62 -1.54 -14.76
C TRP A 136 -0.96 -0.81 -16.06
N CYS A 137 -2.25 -0.71 -16.40
CA CYS A 137 -2.70 -0.02 -17.61
C CYS A 137 -2.37 1.48 -17.59
N ARG A 138 -2.22 2.05 -16.40
CA ARG A 138 -1.97 3.48 -16.15
C ARG A 138 -0.51 3.80 -15.80
N ARG A 139 0.39 2.82 -15.87
CA ARG A 139 1.80 2.96 -15.47
C ARG A 139 2.57 4.05 -16.23
N LEU A 140 2.09 4.46 -17.40
CA LEU A 140 2.69 5.54 -18.21
C LEU A 140 1.97 6.89 -18.04
N LEU A 141 0.94 6.94 -17.18
CA LEU A 141 0.14 8.13 -16.96
C LEU A 141 0.51 8.75 -15.61
N CYS A 142 1.12 9.94 -15.68
CA CYS A 142 1.19 10.86 -14.56
C CYS A 142 -0.14 11.59 -14.42
N HIS A 143 -0.57 11.84 -13.19
CA HIS A 143 -1.79 12.57 -12.88
C HIS A 143 -1.58 14.07 -12.77
N ASP A 144 -0.44 14.45 -12.21
CA ASP A 144 0.00 15.81 -12.05
C ASP A 144 0.76 16.22 -13.30
N GLY A 145 0.33 17.33 -13.93
CA GLY A 145 0.86 17.77 -15.23
C GLY A 145 2.35 18.08 -15.22
N ASP A 146 2.93 18.35 -14.05
CA ASP A 146 4.36 18.63 -13.90
C ASP A 146 5.20 17.36 -13.67
N SER A 147 4.56 16.24 -13.34
CA SER A 147 5.25 14.98 -13.06
C SER A 147 5.70 14.29 -14.34
N ARG A 148 6.98 13.95 -14.42
CA ARG A 148 7.58 13.39 -15.63
C ARG A 148 7.51 11.87 -15.70
N VAL A 149 7.56 11.22 -14.55
CA VAL A 149 7.67 9.77 -14.46
C VAL A 149 6.79 9.26 -13.34
N ARG A 150 6.16 8.10 -13.58
CA ARG A 150 5.50 7.29 -12.55
C ARG A 150 6.34 6.06 -12.23
N ARG A 151 6.57 5.82 -10.95
CA ARG A 151 7.32 4.68 -10.43
C ARG A 151 6.52 3.88 -9.42
N TYR A 152 6.94 2.63 -9.24
CA TYR A 152 6.37 1.70 -8.28
C TYR A 152 7.48 1.24 -7.34
N LEU A 153 7.37 1.56 -6.06
CA LEU A 153 8.27 1.10 -5.01
C LEU A 153 7.68 -0.16 -4.37
N PHE A 154 8.42 -1.25 -4.42
CA PHE A 154 8.04 -2.51 -3.79
C PHE A 154 8.59 -2.55 -2.37
N ALA A 155 7.67 -2.69 -1.43
CA ALA A 155 7.94 -2.75 -0.01
C ALA A 155 7.33 -4.02 0.58
N PHE A 156 7.96 -4.53 1.62
CA PHE A 156 7.49 -5.74 2.26
C PHE A 156 7.47 -5.65 3.77
N VAL A 157 6.60 -6.48 4.34
CA VAL A 157 6.34 -6.54 5.78
C VAL A 157 6.26 -8.01 6.18
N LEU A 158 6.91 -8.37 7.28
CA LEU A 158 6.92 -9.75 7.80
C LEU A 158 5.67 -10.04 8.64
N GLN A 159 5.26 -9.05 9.42
CA GLN A 159 4.10 -9.14 10.29
C GLN A 159 3.15 -8.00 9.95
N LYS A 160 1.85 -8.30 9.94
CA LYS A 160 0.85 -7.24 9.86
C LYS A 160 1.01 -6.34 11.09
N PRO A 161 1.11 -5.02 10.91
CA PRO A 161 1.27 -4.10 12.03
C PRO A 161 0.02 -4.04 12.92
N VAL A 162 -1.13 -4.46 12.39
CA VAL A 162 -2.43 -4.14 12.95
C VAL A 162 -3.31 -5.38 13.05
N HIS A 163 -4.13 -5.41 14.07
CA HIS A 163 -5.28 -6.29 14.22
C HIS A 163 -6.55 -5.45 14.27
N VAL A 164 -7.57 -5.86 13.51
CA VAL A 164 -8.89 -5.22 13.53
C VAL A 164 -9.90 -6.18 14.13
N THR A 165 -10.58 -5.73 15.19
CA THR A 165 -11.77 -6.40 15.73
C THR A 165 -13.00 -5.79 15.09
N TRP A 166 -13.80 -6.64 14.43
CA TRP A 166 -15.02 -6.24 13.77
C TRP A 166 -16.22 -6.91 14.44
N PRO A 167 -16.93 -6.21 15.34
CA PRO A 167 -18.08 -6.79 16.03
C PRO A 167 -19.32 -6.89 15.13
N ALA A 168 -20.26 -7.77 15.49
CA ALA A 168 -21.51 -7.96 14.74
C ALA A 168 -22.32 -6.66 14.58
N ALA A 169 -22.34 -5.80 15.61
CA ALA A 169 -22.98 -4.48 15.54
C ALA A 169 -22.40 -3.60 14.42
N ALA A 170 -21.08 -3.62 14.23
CA ALA A 170 -20.42 -2.89 13.15
C ALA A 170 -20.78 -3.45 11.76
N THR A 171 -21.07 -4.76 11.66
CA THR A 171 -21.58 -5.35 10.41
C THR A 171 -22.92 -4.78 10.01
N GLU A 172 -23.84 -4.66 10.96
CA GLU A 172 -25.17 -4.11 10.68
C GLU A 172 -25.09 -2.62 10.32
N ALA A 173 -24.38 -1.84 11.13
CA ALA A 173 -24.10 -0.44 10.85
C ALA A 173 -23.46 -0.25 9.46
N PHE A 174 -22.53 -1.13 9.08
CA PHE A 174 -21.90 -1.07 7.76
C PHE A 174 -22.87 -1.44 6.62
N ARG A 175 -23.80 -2.38 6.82
CA ARG A 175 -24.84 -2.69 5.83
C ARG A 175 -25.77 -1.51 5.61
N GLU A 176 -26.22 -0.86 6.68
CA GLU A 176 -27.04 0.35 6.61
C GLU A 176 -26.32 1.46 5.86
N LEU A 177 -25.05 1.67 6.19
CA LEU A 177 -24.18 2.63 5.52
C LEU A 177 -24.06 2.31 4.02
N MET A 178 -23.87 1.04 3.66
CA MET A 178 -23.79 0.60 2.27
C MET A 178 -25.12 0.78 1.51
N ALA A 179 -26.27 0.60 2.18
CA ALA A 179 -27.59 0.85 1.60
C ALA A 179 -27.81 2.34 1.29
N GLY A 180 -27.22 3.24 2.07
CA GLY A 180 -27.26 4.70 1.89
C GLY A 180 -26.06 5.30 1.12
N ARG A 181 -25.20 4.48 0.51
CA ARG A 181 -23.84 4.89 0.08
C ARG A 181 -23.79 6.11 -0.83
N GLU A 182 -24.77 6.31 -1.70
CA GLU A 182 -24.82 7.45 -2.63
C GLU A 182 -24.92 8.80 -1.90
N ARG A 183 -25.37 8.82 -0.64
CA ARG A 183 -25.51 10.04 0.17
C ARG A 183 -24.32 10.31 1.08
N LEU A 184 -23.30 9.44 1.09
CA LEU A 184 -22.18 9.50 2.04
C LEU A 184 -21.04 10.41 1.61
N GLU A 185 -21.10 10.99 0.40
CA GLU A 185 -20.10 11.95 -0.03
C GLU A 185 -20.01 13.09 1.00
N ARG A 186 -18.81 13.26 1.59
CA ARG A 186 -18.49 14.30 2.60
C ARG A 186 -19.06 14.08 4.01
N GLN A 187 -19.42 12.85 4.40
CA GLN A 187 -19.93 12.56 5.75
C GLN A 187 -18.96 11.72 6.61
N ASP A 188 -17.68 12.08 6.65
CA ASP A 188 -16.65 11.31 7.38
C ASP A 188 -17.04 11.06 8.85
N ASP A 189 -17.47 12.10 9.56
CA ASP A 189 -17.81 11.97 10.99
C ASP A 189 -19.04 11.09 11.20
N PHE A 190 -19.96 11.03 10.22
CA PHE A 190 -21.07 10.09 10.27
C PHE A 190 -20.58 8.65 10.10
N ILE A 191 -19.69 8.40 9.14
CA ILE A 191 -19.10 7.07 8.91
C ILE A 191 -18.35 6.60 10.17
N LEU A 192 -17.53 7.47 10.75
CA LEU A 192 -16.76 7.16 11.96
C LEU A 192 -17.66 6.90 13.16
N ARG A 193 -18.76 7.65 13.32
CA ARG A 193 -19.78 7.35 14.35
C ARG A 193 -20.47 6.01 14.12
N MET A 194 -20.83 5.69 12.89
CA MET A 194 -21.47 4.42 12.55
C MET A 194 -20.54 3.23 12.80
N LEU A 195 -19.24 3.40 12.56
CA LEU A 195 -18.23 2.35 12.72
C LEU A 195 -17.41 2.50 14.03
N HIS A 196 -17.93 3.21 15.03
CA HIS A 196 -17.20 3.50 16.28
C HIS A 196 -16.81 2.23 17.06
N ASP A 197 -17.56 1.15 16.90
CA ASP A 197 -17.28 -0.13 17.54
C ASP A 197 -16.15 -0.93 16.87
N VAL A 198 -15.69 -0.51 15.69
CA VAL A 198 -14.56 -1.16 15.01
C VAL A 198 -13.27 -0.77 15.72
N GLN A 199 -12.62 -1.74 16.35
CA GLN A 199 -11.39 -1.50 17.09
C GLN A 199 -10.18 -1.85 16.25
N CYS A 200 -9.30 -0.88 16.02
CA CYS A 200 -8.00 -1.10 15.41
C CYS A 200 -6.93 -1.08 16.50
N ARG A 201 -6.08 -2.11 16.56
CA ARG A 201 -4.99 -2.21 17.54
C ARG A 201 -3.67 -2.55 16.86
N LEU A 202 -2.59 -1.96 17.35
CA LEU A 202 -1.24 -2.35 16.95
C LEU A 202 -0.92 -3.75 17.51
N ARG A 203 -0.28 -4.59 16.70
CA ARG A 203 0.25 -5.89 17.13
C ARG A 203 1.64 -5.77 17.76
N ALA A 204 2.39 -4.73 17.39
CA ALA A 204 3.72 -4.47 17.87
C ALA A 204 3.95 -2.95 17.99
N PRO A 205 4.76 -2.49 18.98
CA PRO A 205 5.06 -1.08 19.17
C PRO A 205 5.99 -0.52 18.09
N VAL A 206 6.77 -1.39 17.43
CA VAL A 206 7.67 -1.01 16.34
C VAL A 206 7.43 -1.95 15.18
N TRP A 207 7.20 -1.38 14.01
CA TRP A 207 7.02 -2.10 12.78
C TRP A 207 8.12 -1.76 11.79
N ARG A 208 8.67 -2.78 11.14
CA ARG A 208 9.74 -2.64 10.16
C ARG A 208 9.18 -2.79 8.77
N LEU A 209 9.46 -1.81 7.92
CA LEU A 209 9.21 -1.86 6.49
C LEU A 209 10.53 -2.15 5.77
N TYR A 210 10.48 -3.12 4.86
CA TYR A 210 11.61 -3.51 4.03
C TYR A 210 11.40 -2.92 2.64
N LEU A 211 12.10 -1.83 2.34
CA LEU A 211 12.07 -1.17 1.04
C LEU A 211 13.12 -1.83 0.14
N THR A 212 12.72 -2.30 -1.04
CA THR A 212 13.56 -3.20 -1.84
C THR A 212 13.88 -2.62 -3.21
N ALA A 213 12.90 -2.64 -4.11
CA ALA A 213 13.09 -2.42 -5.52
C ALA A 213 12.13 -1.36 -6.06
N VAL A 214 12.54 -0.68 -7.11
CA VAL A 214 11.75 0.34 -7.81
C VAL A 214 11.59 -0.09 -9.26
N ALA A 215 10.39 0.07 -9.82
CA ALA A 215 10.17 -0.06 -11.25
C ALA A 215 9.70 1.26 -11.85
N GLY A 216 10.26 1.63 -13.00
CA GLY A 216 9.86 2.75 -13.84
C GLY A 216 9.74 2.33 -15.32
N PRO A 217 9.72 3.32 -16.24
CA PRO A 217 9.61 3.11 -17.68
C PRO A 217 10.50 2.01 -18.25
N ASP A 218 11.77 1.96 -17.82
CA ASP A 218 12.78 1.05 -18.35
C ASP A 218 12.57 -0.40 -17.88
N GLU A 219 11.92 -0.60 -16.73
CA GLU A 219 11.67 -1.90 -16.13
C GLU A 219 10.35 -2.56 -16.60
N TRP A 220 9.45 -1.84 -17.26
CA TRP A 220 8.16 -2.41 -17.69
C TRP A 220 8.31 -3.65 -18.57
N GLN A 221 9.41 -3.76 -19.31
CA GLN A 221 9.74 -4.90 -20.14
C GLN A 221 9.94 -6.22 -19.36
N TYR A 222 10.18 -6.17 -18.04
CA TYR A 222 10.37 -7.37 -17.22
C TYR A 222 9.06 -7.97 -16.72
N PHE A 223 7.99 -7.18 -16.67
CA PHE A 223 6.71 -7.62 -16.11
C PHE A 223 5.97 -8.56 -17.08
N ARG A 224 5.48 -9.68 -16.56
CA ARG A 224 4.71 -10.70 -17.28
C ARG A 224 3.32 -10.87 -16.64
N PRO A 225 2.31 -11.36 -17.38
CA PRO A 225 1.02 -11.68 -16.78
C PRO A 225 1.20 -12.69 -15.64
N VAL A 226 0.56 -12.40 -14.50
CA VAL A 226 0.50 -13.26 -13.33
C VAL A 226 -0.98 -13.57 -13.09
N PRO A 227 -1.43 -14.81 -13.35
CA PRO A 227 -2.80 -15.22 -13.14
C PRO A 227 -3.25 -15.07 -11.69
N ARG A 228 -4.56 -14.90 -11.50
CA ARG A 228 -5.21 -15.02 -10.19
C ARG A 228 -4.86 -16.37 -9.56
N GLU A 229 -4.76 -16.40 -8.23
CA GLU A 229 -4.44 -17.60 -7.43
C GLU A 229 -3.02 -18.13 -7.57
N THR A 230 -2.13 -17.45 -8.33
CA THR A 230 -0.70 -17.78 -8.38
C THR A 230 -0.09 -17.73 -6.98
N VAL A 231 0.69 -18.75 -6.65
CA VAL A 231 1.39 -18.92 -5.37
C VAL A 231 2.88 -18.67 -5.58
N PHE A 232 3.49 -17.95 -4.64
CA PHE A 232 4.93 -17.64 -4.62
C PHE A 232 5.54 -18.12 -3.31
N LEU A 233 6.87 -18.25 -3.29
CA LEU A 233 7.66 -18.50 -2.08
C LEU A 233 7.09 -19.66 -1.24
N GLN A 234 6.87 -20.81 -1.88
CA GLN A 234 6.36 -22.03 -1.25
C GLN A 234 5.02 -21.86 -0.48
N GLY A 235 4.18 -20.89 -0.86
CA GLY A 235 2.89 -20.65 -0.19
C GLY A 235 2.85 -19.41 0.68
N ALA A 236 3.98 -18.74 0.92
CA ALA A 236 4.03 -17.55 1.76
C ALA A 236 3.24 -16.37 1.19
N LEU A 237 3.06 -16.34 -0.14
CA LEU A 237 2.26 -15.34 -0.83
C LEU A 237 1.37 -15.99 -1.88
N ARG A 238 0.11 -15.57 -1.92
CA ARG A 238 -0.86 -15.94 -2.96
C ARG A 238 -1.59 -14.70 -3.43
N THR A 239 -1.65 -14.50 -4.74
CA THR A 239 -2.42 -13.37 -5.29
C THR A 239 -3.89 -13.74 -5.46
N ARG A 240 -4.78 -12.80 -5.11
CA ARG A 240 -6.24 -12.95 -5.25
C ARG A 240 -6.80 -12.28 -6.50
N ILE A 241 -5.94 -11.62 -7.26
CA ILE A 241 -6.31 -10.88 -8.47
C ILE A 241 -5.32 -11.17 -9.59
N GLN A 242 -5.71 -10.86 -10.82
CA GLN A 242 -4.77 -10.82 -11.93
C GLN A 242 -3.78 -9.66 -11.72
N ASN A 243 -2.49 -9.93 -11.94
CA ASN A 243 -1.43 -8.94 -11.84
C ASN A 243 -0.53 -9.00 -13.07
N ARG A 244 0.34 -8.02 -13.15
CA ARG A 244 1.62 -8.09 -13.83
C ARG A 244 2.70 -8.22 -12.79
N GLY A 245 3.69 -9.05 -13.05
CA GLY A 245 4.79 -9.19 -12.11
C GLY A 245 6.09 -9.68 -12.70
N CYS A 246 7.14 -9.48 -11.92
CA CYS A 246 8.49 -10.00 -12.11
C CYS A 246 9.10 -10.29 -10.72
N LEU A 247 10.32 -10.82 -10.67
CA LEU A 247 11.05 -10.95 -9.41
C LEU A 247 11.66 -9.61 -9.04
N THR A 248 11.64 -9.23 -7.77
CA THR A 248 12.27 -7.98 -7.30
C THR A 248 13.75 -7.89 -7.66
N ARG A 249 14.51 -8.99 -7.67
CA ARG A 249 15.94 -8.99 -8.04
C ARG A 249 16.26 -8.54 -9.47
N VAL A 250 15.27 -8.49 -10.37
CA VAL A 250 15.48 -8.00 -11.74
C VAL A 250 15.25 -6.49 -11.87
N LEU A 251 14.81 -5.84 -10.79
CA LEU A 251 14.56 -4.42 -10.72
C LEU A 251 15.73 -3.71 -10.02
N PRO A 252 15.98 -2.41 -10.29
CA PRO A 252 16.94 -1.63 -9.54
C PRO A 252 16.50 -1.52 -8.08
N SER A 253 17.48 -1.58 -7.18
CA SER A 253 17.24 -1.36 -5.75
C SER A 253 16.84 0.09 -5.48
N LEU A 254 16.12 0.31 -4.37
CA LEU A 254 15.79 1.66 -3.94
C LEU A 254 17.07 2.48 -3.71
N SER A 255 18.09 1.91 -3.03
CA SER A 255 19.38 2.60 -2.82
C SER A 255 19.99 3.07 -4.15
N HIS A 256 20.04 2.20 -5.16
CA HIS A 256 20.58 2.55 -6.47
C HIS A 256 19.79 3.67 -7.17
N VAL A 257 18.45 3.66 -7.06
CA VAL A 257 17.64 4.75 -7.63
C VAL A 257 17.86 6.04 -6.86
N LEU A 258 17.94 6.00 -5.53
CA LEU A 258 18.17 7.19 -4.71
C LEU A 258 19.52 7.86 -5.00
N ASP A 259 20.56 7.09 -5.33
CA ASP A 259 21.87 7.62 -5.73
C ASP A 259 21.83 8.41 -7.06
N GLN A 260 20.72 8.31 -7.81
CA GLN A 260 20.51 8.98 -9.10
C GLN A 260 19.53 10.16 -9.04
N LEU A 261 18.83 10.37 -7.91
CA LEU A 261 17.82 11.43 -7.75
C LEU A 261 18.43 12.76 -7.31
#